data_AF-A0A847XAT5-F1
#
_entry.id   AF-A0A847XAT5-F1
#
_cell.length_a   1.000
_cell.length_b   1.000
_cell.length_c   1.000
_cell.angle_alpha   90.00
_cell.angle_beta   90.00
_cell.angle_gamma   90.00
#
_symmetry.space_group_name_H-M   'P 1'
#
loop_
_entity.id
_entity.type
_entity.pdbx_description
1 polymer ?
#
loop_
_entity_poly.entity_id
_entity_poly.type
_entity_poly.pdbx_seq_one_letter_code
_entity_poly.pdbx_strand_id
1 'polypeptide(L)'
;MMKKFVTLALGMLLLVSLVACGEKETPLEEDHSMYLITDKGTIDDKSFNQGSFEGMKQYADELGVTANYIRPEDVTTEDYLASIDEAVSKGAKVVVTPGFLFENAVYLAQEKYPDVKFVLIDGTPKHPDTQEEKVAENTVAILYREEQSGFLAGYAAVKAGYTELGFMGGVAVPAVVNFGYGYLAGADYAAKELDITVNARYTYLGDFIADPKFVTQAVSWYNDGTEVIFSSAGGAGNSVMAAAEEFTDKFVIGVDVDQHDESDTVITSAMKNLQGSVYNVVKAALTDGFPGGEVQVLGVESDGVALPDNFERLEGFTKADYDAIYEALKADKDGIASNIPTIATHGEKASELKFDNLTVEAIGE
;
A
#
# COMPACT_ATOMS: atom_id res chain seq x y z
N MET A 1 -30.52 64.84 70.47
CA MET A 1 -31.68 63.95 70.78
C MET A 1 -32.77 64.20 69.76
N MET A 2 -33.39 63.17 69.19
CA MET A 2 -34.81 63.12 68.75
C MET A 2 -35.14 61.67 68.37
N LYS A 3 -36.41 61.24 68.49
CA LYS A 3 -36.81 59.82 68.43
C LYS A 3 -38.10 59.62 67.63
N LYS A 4 -38.04 58.79 66.58
CA LYS A 4 -39.18 58.04 65.98
C LYS A 4 -40.29 58.93 65.36
N PHE A 5 -41.25 58.45 64.58
CA PHE A 5 -41.62 57.11 64.05
C PHE A 5 -41.48 57.13 62.50
N VAL A 6 -41.82 56.14 61.64
CA VAL A 6 -42.89 55.12 61.52
C VAL A 6 -42.29 53.97 60.65
N THR A 7 -42.25 52.69 61.06
CA THR A 7 -43.28 51.62 60.90
C THR A 7 -43.69 51.38 59.43
N LEU A 8 -43.85 50.17 58.87
CA LEU A 8 -43.82 48.80 59.41
C LEU A 8 -42.42 48.16 59.10
N ALA A 9 -42.13 46.94 58.62
CA ALA A 9 -42.89 45.73 58.27
C ALA A 9 -42.07 44.43 58.55
N LEU A 10 -42.58 43.26 58.12
CA LEU A 10 -42.04 41.91 58.36
C LEU A 10 -41.73 41.21 57.02
N GLY A 11 -40.62 40.45 56.90
CA GLY A 11 -40.31 39.76 55.63
C GLY A 11 -39.01 38.94 55.53
N MET A 12 -38.93 37.81 56.25
CA MET A 12 -38.19 36.57 55.91
C MET A 12 -36.66 36.60 55.65
N LEU A 13 -35.91 35.74 56.36
CA LEU A 13 -34.56 35.33 55.98
C LEU A 13 -34.61 34.42 54.74
N LEU A 14 -33.67 34.62 53.81
CA LEU A 14 -33.34 33.61 52.80
C LEU A 14 -31.82 33.60 52.56
N LEU A 15 -31.14 32.57 53.05
CA LEU A 15 -29.77 32.28 52.64
C LEU A 15 -29.82 31.74 51.21
N VAL A 16 -29.27 32.49 50.26
CA VAL A 16 -29.05 32.02 48.89
C VAL A 16 -27.57 31.75 48.71
N SER A 17 -27.18 30.51 49.01
CA SER A 17 -25.86 29.98 48.65
C SER A 17 -25.82 29.69 47.15
N LEU A 18 -25.62 30.73 46.35
CA LEU A 18 -25.38 30.59 44.92
C LEU A 18 -23.97 30.05 44.69
N VAL A 19 -23.89 28.72 44.54
CA VAL A 19 -22.73 28.05 43.99
C VAL A 19 -22.61 28.52 42.54
N ALA A 20 -21.65 29.42 42.29
CA ALA A 20 -21.20 29.68 40.94
C ALA A 20 -20.43 28.45 40.47
N CYS A 21 -21.15 27.49 39.88
CA CYS A 21 -20.52 26.38 39.16
C CYS A 21 -19.65 27.00 38.07
N GLY A 22 -18.34 26.76 38.14
CA GLY A 22 -17.53 26.85 36.95
C GLY A 22 -18.03 25.77 36.01
N GLU A 23 -18.53 26.16 34.84
CA GLU A 23 -18.46 25.28 33.69
C GLU A 23 -16.98 24.95 33.52
N LYS A 24 -16.62 23.71 33.82
CA LYS A 24 -15.54 23.10 33.06
C LYS A 24 -16.06 23.11 31.63
N GLU A 25 -15.39 23.87 30.77
CA GLU A 25 -15.28 23.46 29.38
C GLU A 25 -14.68 22.05 29.43
N THR A 26 -15.54 21.04 29.31
CA THR A 26 -15.09 19.74 28.83
C THR A 26 -14.44 20.04 27.48
N PRO A 27 -13.17 19.67 27.25
CA PRO A 27 -12.62 19.75 25.91
C PRO A 27 -13.61 19.11 24.95
N LEU A 28 -13.87 19.75 23.81
CA LEU A 28 -14.51 19.03 22.72
C LEU A 28 -13.62 17.82 22.46
N GLU A 29 -14.21 16.63 22.56
CA GLU A 29 -13.53 15.38 22.24
C GLU A 29 -13.07 15.51 20.79
N GLU A 30 -11.75 15.54 20.56
CA GLU A 30 -11.23 15.82 19.24
C GLU A 30 -11.69 14.71 18.30
N ASP A 31 -12.40 15.12 17.25
CA ASP A 31 -13.12 14.22 16.36
C ASP A 31 -12.14 13.52 15.42
N HIS A 32 -11.36 12.58 15.95
CA HIS A 32 -10.35 11.80 15.24
C HIS A 32 -10.96 10.75 14.28
N SER A 33 -12.17 10.98 13.78
CA SER A 33 -12.88 10.09 12.87
C SER A 33 -12.08 9.88 11.58
N MET A 34 -11.64 8.65 11.34
CA MET A 34 -10.82 8.27 10.20
C MET A 34 -11.44 7.11 9.41
N TYR A 35 -11.27 7.15 8.10
CA TYR A 35 -11.85 6.20 7.15
C TYR A 35 -10.81 5.75 6.14
N LEU A 36 -10.78 4.45 5.83
CA LEU A 36 -10.16 3.94 4.60
C LEU A 36 -11.25 3.62 3.58
N ILE A 37 -11.02 3.93 2.31
CA ILE A 37 -11.91 3.53 1.21
C ILE A 37 -11.14 2.53 0.37
N THR A 38 -11.60 1.28 0.29
CA THR A 38 -10.89 0.26 -0.49
C THR A 38 -10.99 0.54 -1.99
N ASP A 39 -10.04 0.05 -2.77
CA ASP A 39 -10.01 0.17 -4.24
C ASP A 39 -11.12 -0.61 -4.98
N LYS A 40 -12.12 -1.10 -4.25
CA LYS A 40 -13.07 -2.22 -4.53
C LYS A 40 -12.62 -3.57 -3.95
N GLY A 41 -11.39 -3.71 -3.49
CA GLY A 41 -10.92 -4.83 -2.66
C GLY A 41 -11.58 -4.86 -1.27
N THR A 42 -11.04 -5.69 -0.38
CA THR A 42 -11.49 -5.82 1.01
C THR A 42 -10.33 -5.64 1.99
N ILE A 43 -10.61 -5.25 3.23
CA ILE A 43 -9.58 -5.01 4.27
C ILE A 43 -8.94 -6.31 4.82
N ASP A 44 -9.28 -7.45 4.23
CA ASP A 44 -8.75 -8.80 4.46
C ASP A 44 -8.25 -9.44 3.16
N ASP A 45 -7.83 -8.62 2.18
CA ASP A 45 -7.26 -9.05 0.89
C ASP A 45 -5.88 -9.73 0.98
N LYS A 46 -5.29 -9.76 2.19
CA LYS A 46 -3.96 -10.28 2.53
C LYS A 46 -2.81 -9.50 1.89
N SER A 47 -3.06 -8.27 1.47
CA SER A 47 -2.16 -7.54 0.59
C SER A 47 -2.37 -6.01 0.75
N PHE A 48 -2.48 -5.28 -0.35
CA PHE A 48 -2.51 -3.82 -0.42
C PHE A 48 -3.55 -3.12 0.47
N ASN A 49 -4.83 -3.54 0.45
CA ASN A 49 -5.87 -2.88 1.26
C ASN A 49 -5.72 -3.23 2.74
N GLN A 50 -5.37 -4.48 3.07
CA GLN A 50 -5.16 -4.90 4.46
C GLN A 50 -3.99 -4.14 5.10
N GLY A 51 -2.80 -4.13 4.50
CA GLY A 51 -1.63 -3.44 5.07
C GLY A 51 -1.85 -1.94 5.25
N SER A 52 -2.61 -1.31 4.33
CA SER A 52 -3.03 0.09 4.44
C SER A 52 -4.03 0.31 5.58
N PHE A 53 -5.00 -0.59 5.76
CA PHE A 53 -5.97 -0.53 6.84
C PHE A 53 -5.33 -0.77 8.21
N GLU A 54 -4.39 -1.70 8.31
CA GLU A 54 -3.66 -2.01 9.55
C GLU A 54 -2.81 -0.84 10.04
N GLY A 55 -2.16 -0.09 9.14
CA GLY A 55 -1.42 1.13 9.49
C GLY A 55 -2.32 2.22 10.09
N MET A 56 -3.47 2.48 9.46
CA MET A 56 -4.47 3.40 9.99
C MET A 56 -5.08 2.89 11.32
N LYS A 57 -5.39 1.58 11.39
CA LYS A 57 -6.01 0.94 12.55
C LYS A 57 -5.09 0.95 13.77
N GLN A 58 -3.79 0.72 13.61
CA GLN A 58 -2.83 0.81 14.70
C GLN A 58 -2.87 2.17 15.39
N TYR A 59 -3.03 3.27 14.64
CA TYR A 59 -3.16 4.59 15.23
C TYR A 59 -4.55 4.87 15.81
N ALA A 60 -5.62 4.34 15.20
CA ALA A 60 -6.96 4.40 15.78
C ALA A 60 -7.02 3.70 17.15
N ASP A 61 -6.39 2.52 17.27
CA ASP A 61 -6.25 1.76 18.51
C ASP A 61 -5.45 2.55 19.58
N GLU A 62 -4.39 3.27 19.20
CA GLU A 62 -3.63 4.15 20.10
C GLU A 62 -4.48 5.29 20.67
N LEU A 63 -5.39 5.86 19.87
CA LEU A 63 -6.33 6.90 20.29
C LEU A 63 -7.59 6.35 20.98
N GLY A 64 -7.84 5.04 20.92
CA GLY A 64 -9.06 4.41 21.44
C GLY A 64 -10.32 4.66 20.60
N VAL A 65 -10.16 4.99 19.30
CA VAL A 65 -11.25 5.28 18.36
C VAL A 65 -11.44 4.18 17.33
N THR A 66 -12.59 4.14 16.66
CA THR A 66 -12.85 3.15 15.60
C THR A 66 -12.15 3.52 14.30
N ALA A 67 -11.32 2.62 13.78
CA ALA A 67 -10.89 2.64 12.38
C ALA A 67 -12.07 2.22 11.49
N ASN A 68 -12.62 3.15 10.72
CA ASN A 68 -13.75 2.89 9.83
C ASN A 68 -13.26 2.53 8.43
N TYR A 69 -14.08 1.83 7.65
CA TYR A 69 -13.84 1.64 6.23
C TYR A 69 -15.13 1.72 5.41
N ILE A 70 -15.00 2.04 4.13
CA ILE A 70 -16.05 1.98 3.12
C ILE A 70 -15.52 1.17 1.93
N ARG A 71 -16.40 0.40 1.28
CA ARG A 71 -16.12 -0.27 0.01
C ARG A 71 -17.00 0.41 -1.06
N PRO A 72 -16.44 0.93 -2.17
CA PRO A 72 -17.20 1.56 -3.24
C PRO A 72 -18.06 0.52 -4.00
N GLU A 73 -19.09 1.00 -4.71
CA GLU A 73 -19.98 0.13 -5.48
C GLU A 73 -19.30 -0.42 -6.75
N ASP A 74 -18.53 0.40 -7.48
CA ASP A 74 -17.72 -0.03 -8.62
C ASP A 74 -16.41 0.78 -8.78
N VAL A 75 -15.58 0.41 -9.76
CA VAL A 75 -14.29 1.05 -10.13
C VAL A 75 -14.55 2.28 -11.00
N THR A 76 -15.15 3.33 -10.44
CA THR A 76 -15.31 4.61 -11.15
C THR A 76 -14.97 5.82 -10.28
N THR A 77 -14.56 6.91 -10.93
CA THR A 77 -14.35 8.20 -10.26
C THR A 77 -15.61 8.71 -9.56
N GLU A 78 -16.81 8.36 -10.04
CA GLU A 78 -18.08 8.75 -9.41
C GLU A 78 -18.32 7.94 -8.12
N ASP A 79 -18.12 6.62 -8.14
CA ASP A 79 -18.30 5.74 -6.98
C ASP A 79 -17.25 5.96 -5.89
N TYR A 80 -15.98 6.19 -6.27
CA TYR A 80 -14.93 6.57 -5.34
C TYR A 80 -15.22 7.93 -4.70
N LEU A 81 -15.66 8.94 -5.47
CA LEU A 81 -16.01 10.25 -4.92
C LEU A 81 -17.28 10.18 -4.05
N ALA A 82 -18.28 9.37 -4.41
CA ALA A 82 -19.46 9.13 -3.58
C ALA A 82 -19.10 8.46 -2.24
N SER A 83 -18.12 7.56 -2.24
CA SER A 83 -17.59 6.93 -1.02
C SER A 83 -16.84 7.93 -0.13
N ILE A 84 -16.11 8.89 -0.74
CA ILE A 84 -15.47 10.00 -0.02
C ILE A 84 -16.53 10.93 0.58
N ASP A 85 -17.55 11.32 -0.20
CA ASP A 85 -18.69 12.11 0.27
C ASP A 85 -19.40 11.43 1.45
N GLU A 86 -19.58 10.11 1.40
CA GLU A 86 -20.15 9.34 2.51
C GLU A 86 -19.26 9.40 3.75
N ALA A 87 -17.94 9.15 3.63
CA ALA A 87 -16.99 9.25 4.75
C ALA A 87 -17.01 10.65 5.41
N VAL A 88 -16.94 11.72 4.60
CA VAL A 88 -16.97 13.10 5.10
C VAL A 88 -18.33 13.45 5.72
N SER A 89 -19.44 12.94 5.16
CA SER A 89 -20.78 13.12 5.77
C SER A 89 -20.93 12.45 7.14
N LYS A 90 -20.14 11.39 7.41
CA LYS A 90 -20.00 10.72 8.70
C LYS A 90 -18.94 11.36 9.62
N GLY A 91 -18.38 12.51 9.21
CA GLY A 91 -17.47 13.31 10.03
C GLY A 91 -15.97 13.04 9.81
N ALA A 92 -15.55 12.28 8.80
CA ALA A 92 -14.14 11.96 8.57
C ALA A 92 -13.24 13.21 8.54
N LYS A 93 -12.14 13.19 9.32
CA LYS A 93 -11.03 14.15 9.23
C LYS A 93 -9.86 13.62 8.42
N VAL A 94 -9.68 12.31 8.40
CA VAL A 94 -8.69 11.63 7.56
C VAL A 94 -9.39 10.59 6.69
N VAL A 95 -9.11 10.64 5.39
CA VAL A 95 -9.56 9.66 4.41
C VAL A 95 -8.32 9.06 3.73
N VAL A 96 -8.10 7.76 3.95
CA VAL A 96 -7.03 6.98 3.32
C VAL A 96 -7.61 6.28 2.09
N THR A 97 -6.96 6.46 0.95
CA THR A 97 -7.36 5.90 -0.34
C THR A 97 -6.20 5.08 -0.93
N PRO A 98 -6.10 3.79 -0.61
CA PRO A 98 -5.17 2.88 -1.29
C PRO A 98 -5.51 2.77 -2.78
N GLY A 99 -4.60 3.20 -3.66
CA GLY A 99 -4.54 2.75 -5.05
C GLY A 99 -4.61 3.85 -6.11
N PHE A 100 -3.85 3.65 -7.19
CA PHE A 100 -3.83 4.45 -8.42
C PHE A 100 -5.23 4.84 -8.95
N LEU A 101 -6.22 3.97 -8.79
CA LEU A 101 -7.58 4.18 -9.29
C LEU A 101 -8.31 5.37 -8.63
N PHE A 102 -7.80 5.86 -7.50
CA PHE A 102 -8.34 7.02 -6.77
C PHE A 102 -7.83 8.39 -7.27
N GLU A 103 -6.83 8.48 -8.16
CA GLU A 103 -6.20 9.77 -8.56
C GLU A 103 -7.21 10.87 -8.93
N ASN A 104 -8.20 10.54 -9.78
CA ASN A 104 -9.25 11.46 -10.20
C ASN A 104 -10.21 11.85 -9.06
N ALA A 105 -10.54 10.89 -8.19
CA ALA A 105 -11.50 11.11 -7.11
C ALA A 105 -10.90 11.96 -5.99
N VAL A 106 -9.62 11.71 -5.64
CA VAL A 106 -8.88 12.53 -4.67
C VAL A 106 -8.61 13.93 -5.19
N TYR A 107 -8.36 14.12 -6.50
CA TYR A 107 -8.24 15.46 -7.08
C TYR A 107 -9.50 16.30 -6.85
N LEU A 108 -10.68 15.71 -7.09
CA LEU A 108 -11.96 16.38 -6.88
C LEU A 108 -12.27 16.56 -5.38
N ALA A 109 -11.93 15.58 -4.55
CA ALA A 109 -12.18 15.62 -3.12
C ALA A 109 -11.35 16.65 -2.37
N GLN A 110 -10.04 16.77 -2.68
CA GLN A 110 -9.15 17.68 -1.98
C GLN A 110 -9.55 19.16 -2.16
N GLU A 111 -10.05 19.53 -3.34
CA GLU A 111 -10.55 20.89 -3.61
C GLU A 111 -11.94 21.15 -3.00
N LYS A 112 -12.75 20.09 -2.87
CA LYS A 112 -14.11 20.13 -2.32
C LYS A 112 -14.13 20.14 -0.78
N TYR A 113 -13.12 19.54 -0.15
CA TYR A 113 -13.06 19.30 1.29
C TYR A 113 -11.71 19.76 1.89
N PRO A 114 -11.41 21.08 1.90
CA PRO A 114 -10.11 21.61 2.36
C PRO A 114 -9.80 21.31 3.84
N ASP A 115 -10.84 21.12 4.67
CA ASP A 115 -10.71 20.79 6.10
C ASP A 115 -10.50 19.29 6.38
N VAL A 116 -10.54 18.44 5.35
CA VAL A 116 -10.34 16.98 5.43
C VAL A 116 -8.96 16.64 4.86
N LYS A 117 -8.22 15.78 5.56
CA LYS A 117 -6.91 15.27 5.13
C LYS A 117 -7.04 14.00 4.30
N PHE A 118 -6.36 13.96 3.17
CA PHE A 118 -6.37 12.84 2.22
C PHE A 118 -4.99 12.17 2.15
N VAL A 119 -4.98 10.85 2.16
CA VAL A 119 -3.77 10.03 2.04
C VAL A 119 -3.94 9.10 0.84
N LEU A 120 -3.40 9.50 -0.30
CA LEU A 120 -3.40 8.70 -1.53
C LEU A 120 -2.17 7.81 -1.57
N ILE A 121 -2.35 6.52 -1.85
CA ILE A 121 -1.26 5.54 -1.95
C ILE A 121 -1.23 5.02 -3.40
N ASP A 122 -0.05 4.80 -3.97
CA ASP A 122 0.15 4.32 -5.35
C ASP A 122 -0.41 5.23 -6.45
N GLY A 123 -0.65 6.51 -6.17
CA GLY A 123 -1.06 7.51 -7.17
C GLY A 123 -0.79 8.95 -6.74
N THR A 124 -0.90 9.88 -7.69
CA THR A 124 -0.84 11.33 -7.48
C THR A 124 -2.16 11.97 -7.93
N PRO A 125 -2.80 12.87 -7.16
CA PRO A 125 -4.14 13.33 -7.50
C PRO A 125 -4.11 14.09 -8.83
N LYS A 126 -5.00 13.70 -9.76
CA LYS A 126 -4.95 14.09 -11.16
C LYS A 126 -6.33 14.54 -11.66
N HIS A 127 -6.39 15.64 -12.39
CA HIS A 127 -7.67 16.14 -12.90
C HIS A 127 -8.18 15.22 -14.02
N PRO A 128 -9.42 14.70 -13.97
CA PRO A 128 -9.93 13.75 -14.98
C PRO A 128 -9.85 14.30 -16.41
N ASP A 129 -10.41 15.50 -16.67
CA ASP A 129 -10.41 16.09 -18.02
C ASP A 129 -9.07 16.67 -18.49
N THR A 130 -8.36 17.44 -17.64
CA THR A 130 -7.14 18.17 -18.07
C THR A 130 -5.85 17.36 -17.92
N GLN A 131 -5.89 16.26 -17.16
CA GLN A 131 -4.72 15.45 -16.77
C GLN A 131 -3.65 16.24 -15.97
N GLU A 132 -4.05 17.35 -15.34
CA GLU A 132 -3.21 18.15 -14.43
C GLU A 132 -3.00 17.39 -13.11
N GLU A 133 -1.73 17.11 -12.78
CA GLU A 133 -1.33 16.49 -11.51
C GLU A 133 -1.12 17.57 -10.44
N LYS A 134 -1.72 17.40 -9.26
CA LYS A 134 -1.73 18.38 -8.18
C LYS A 134 -2.00 17.74 -6.83
N VAL A 135 -1.03 17.79 -5.92
CA VAL A 135 -1.27 17.55 -4.49
C VAL A 135 -1.63 18.89 -3.82
N ALA A 136 -2.72 18.95 -3.07
CA ALA A 136 -3.11 20.13 -2.29
C ALA A 136 -2.57 20.06 -0.84
N GLU A 137 -2.58 21.20 -0.12
CA GLU A 137 -2.14 21.33 1.29
C GLU A 137 -2.92 20.44 2.30
N ASN A 138 -4.00 19.80 1.85
CA ASN A 138 -4.79 18.83 2.59
C ASN A 138 -4.62 17.39 2.08
N THR A 139 -3.73 17.13 1.13
CA THR A 139 -3.42 15.80 0.60
C THR A 139 -1.94 15.49 0.74
N VAL A 140 -1.61 14.21 0.87
CA VAL A 140 -0.27 13.68 0.58
C VAL A 140 -0.40 12.47 -0.33
N ALA A 141 0.53 12.33 -1.27
CA ALA A 141 0.67 11.13 -2.10
C ALA A 141 1.85 10.29 -1.58
N ILE A 142 1.64 8.98 -1.45
CA ILE A 142 2.66 7.99 -1.07
C ILE A 142 2.85 7.04 -2.25
N LEU A 143 3.98 7.17 -2.94
CA LEU A 143 4.45 6.25 -3.98
C LEU A 143 5.59 5.39 -3.42
N TYR A 144 5.90 4.29 -4.10
CA TYR A 144 7.03 3.43 -3.74
C TYR A 144 8.05 3.32 -4.89
N ARG A 145 9.11 2.57 -4.63
CA ARG A 145 10.07 2.05 -5.60
C ARG A 145 9.83 0.56 -5.76
N GLU A 146 8.68 0.16 -6.33
CA GLU A 146 8.30 -1.26 -6.42
C GLU A 146 9.32 -2.08 -7.23
N GLU A 147 10.02 -1.43 -8.16
CA GLU A 147 11.09 -2.04 -8.93
C GLU A 147 12.29 -2.47 -8.06
N GLN A 148 12.48 -1.84 -6.90
CA GLN A 148 13.55 -2.20 -5.95
C GLN A 148 13.19 -3.46 -5.13
N SER A 149 11.98 -3.59 -4.61
CA SER A 149 11.54 -4.85 -3.95
C SER A 149 11.34 -5.98 -4.95
N GLY A 150 10.86 -5.69 -6.16
CA GLY A 150 10.86 -6.64 -7.27
C GLY A 150 12.27 -7.16 -7.58
N PHE A 151 13.26 -6.27 -7.71
CA PHE A 151 14.66 -6.65 -7.95
C PHE A 151 15.21 -7.54 -6.85
N LEU A 152 14.99 -7.20 -5.57
CA LEU A 152 15.43 -8.03 -4.45
C LEU A 152 14.81 -9.43 -4.50
N ALA A 153 13.52 -9.54 -4.83
CA ALA A 153 12.82 -10.82 -4.96
C ALA A 153 13.36 -11.68 -6.12
N GLY A 154 13.57 -11.09 -7.30
CA GLY A 154 14.11 -11.79 -8.47
C GLY A 154 15.56 -12.25 -8.27
N TYR A 155 16.37 -11.41 -7.62
CA TYR A 155 17.72 -11.75 -7.22
C TYR A 155 17.72 -12.93 -6.23
N ALA A 156 16.92 -12.85 -5.16
CA ALA A 156 16.81 -13.90 -4.15
C ALA A 156 16.37 -15.25 -4.74
N ALA A 157 15.38 -15.26 -5.66
CA ALA A 157 14.92 -16.48 -6.32
C ALA A 157 16.03 -17.17 -7.12
N VAL A 158 16.75 -16.42 -7.97
CA VAL A 158 17.82 -17.00 -8.79
C VAL A 158 19.04 -17.39 -7.93
N LYS A 159 19.31 -16.67 -6.84
CA LYS A 159 20.33 -17.09 -5.84
C LYS A 159 19.94 -18.35 -5.07
N ALA A 160 18.65 -18.59 -4.85
CA ALA A 160 18.13 -19.85 -4.30
C ALA A 160 18.12 -21.02 -5.32
N GLY A 161 18.57 -20.77 -6.56
CA GLY A 161 18.77 -21.80 -7.59
C GLY A 161 17.62 -22.00 -8.56
N TYR A 162 16.53 -21.23 -8.45
CA TYR A 162 15.42 -21.29 -9.41
C TYR A 162 15.81 -20.67 -10.76
N THR A 163 15.36 -21.29 -11.85
CA THR A 163 15.73 -20.92 -13.24
C THR A 163 14.56 -20.83 -14.21
N GLU A 164 13.41 -21.38 -13.88
CA GLU A 164 12.16 -21.25 -14.65
C GLU A 164 11.17 -20.39 -13.86
N LEU A 165 11.18 -19.08 -14.11
CA LEU A 165 10.41 -18.09 -13.34
C LEU A 165 9.08 -17.72 -14.01
N GLY A 166 8.17 -17.15 -13.23
CA GLY A 166 6.93 -16.55 -13.71
C GLY A 166 6.63 -15.23 -13.01
N PHE A 167 5.95 -14.32 -13.71
CA PHE A 167 5.29 -13.15 -13.14
C PHE A 167 3.81 -13.13 -13.56
N MET A 168 2.93 -12.99 -12.58
CA MET A 168 1.48 -12.81 -12.76
C MET A 168 1.02 -11.56 -12.00
N GLY A 169 1.11 -10.41 -12.66
CA GLY A 169 0.58 -9.15 -12.14
C GLY A 169 -0.94 -9.08 -12.25
N GLY A 170 -1.59 -8.22 -11.46
CA GLY A 170 -3.04 -8.00 -11.52
C GLY A 170 -3.47 -7.20 -12.76
N VAL A 171 -3.81 -5.93 -12.57
CA VAL A 171 -3.95 -4.95 -13.66
C VAL A 171 -2.60 -4.26 -13.90
N ALA A 172 -2.29 -3.89 -15.14
CA ALA A 172 -1.05 -3.19 -15.53
C ALA A 172 -1.02 -1.70 -15.10
N VAL A 173 -1.16 -1.45 -13.79
CA VAL A 173 -0.98 -0.13 -13.17
C VAL A 173 0.51 0.11 -12.83
N PRO A 174 0.98 1.37 -12.66
CA PRO A 174 2.40 1.69 -12.52
C PRO A 174 3.18 0.82 -11.52
N ALA A 175 2.63 0.58 -10.33
CA ALA A 175 3.24 -0.26 -9.30
C ALA A 175 3.46 -1.72 -9.74
N VAL A 176 2.45 -2.33 -10.39
CA VAL A 176 2.51 -3.74 -10.85
C VAL A 176 3.54 -3.90 -11.98
N VAL A 177 3.60 -2.92 -12.89
CA VAL A 177 4.62 -2.91 -13.96
C VAL A 177 6.03 -2.78 -13.36
N ASN A 178 6.23 -1.82 -12.45
CA ASN A 178 7.51 -1.62 -11.75
C ASN A 178 7.95 -2.89 -11.00
N PHE A 179 7.06 -3.51 -10.21
CA PHE A 179 7.32 -4.79 -9.52
C PHE A 179 7.83 -5.86 -10.49
N GLY A 180 7.09 -6.11 -11.58
CA GLY A 180 7.44 -7.14 -12.55
C GLY A 180 8.75 -6.85 -13.28
N TYR A 181 9.03 -5.59 -13.60
CA TYR A 181 10.26 -5.16 -14.25
C TYR A 181 11.48 -5.28 -13.34
N GLY A 182 11.32 -4.91 -12.07
CA GLY A 182 12.30 -5.16 -11.02
C GLY A 182 12.64 -6.65 -10.92
N TYR A 183 11.63 -7.51 -10.83
CA TYR A 183 11.79 -8.96 -10.73
C TYR A 183 12.63 -9.55 -11.86
N LEU A 184 12.34 -9.17 -13.12
CA LEU A 184 13.13 -9.59 -14.27
C LEU A 184 14.58 -9.07 -14.20
N ALA A 185 14.79 -7.80 -13.82
CA ALA A 185 16.12 -7.23 -13.69
C ALA A 185 16.97 -7.85 -12.56
N GLY A 186 16.35 -8.19 -11.43
CA GLY A 186 17.00 -8.88 -10.32
C GLY A 186 17.43 -10.30 -10.69
N ALA A 187 16.55 -11.02 -11.40
CA ALA A 187 16.84 -12.35 -11.92
C ALA A 187 17.99 -12.33 -12.95
N ASP A 188 17.99 -11.40 -13.90
CA ASP A 188 19.06 -11.21 -14.88
C ASP A 188 20.40 -10.83 -14.22
N TYR A 189 20.37 -9.99 -13.18
CA TYR A 189 21.57 -9.63 -12.41
C TYR A 189 22.16 -10.84 -11.68
N ALA A 190 21.33 -11.60 -10.95
CA ALA A 190 21.77 -12.82 -10.26
C ALA A 190 22.27 -13.89 -11.23
N ALA A 191 21.63 -14.05 -12.40
CA ALA A 191 22.04 -14.99 -13.45
C ALA A 191 23.41 -14.63 -14.04
N LYS A 192 23.69 -13.34 -14.26
CA LYS A 192 25.01 -12.83 -14.66
C LYS A 192 26.10 -13.09 -13.64
N GLU A 193 25.82 -12.92 -12.34
CA GLU A 193 26.79 -13.23 -11.29
C GLU A 193 27.08 -14.73 -11.13
N LEU A 194 26.17 -15.60 -11.57
CA LEU A 194 26.31 -17.06 -11.50
C LEU A 194 26.80 -17.70 -12.82
N ASP A 195 26.92 -16.95 -13.91
CA ASP A 195 27.24 -17.44 -15.27
C ASP A 195 26.23 -18.51 -15.77
N ILE A 196 24.94 -18.29 -15.51
CA ILE A 196 23.81 -19.16 -15.91
C ILE A 196 22.81 -18.43 -16.80
N THR A 197 21.87 -19.18 -17.39
CA THR A 197 20.71 -18.62 -18.10
C THR A 197 19.44 -18.91 -17.32
N VAL A 198 18.52 -17.95 -17.27
CA VAL A 198 17.19 -18.06 -16.63
C VAL A 198 16.12 -17.80 -17.68
N ASN A 199 14.94 -18.41 -17.51
CA ASN A 199 13.75 -18.14 -18.29
C ASN A 199 12.67 -17.52 -17.39
N ALA A 200 11.83 -16.64 -17.94
CA ALA A 200 10.68 -16.09 -17.25
C ALA A 200 9.44 -16.04 -18.15
N ARG A 201 8.28 -16.41 -17.63
CA ARG A 201 6.96 -16.16 -18.24
C ARG A 201 6.35 -14.91 -17.64
N TYR A 202 5.72 -14.05 -18.43
CA TYR A 202 5.20 -12.75 -17.96
C TYR A 202 3.78 -12.50 -18.47
N THR A 203 2.86 -12.10 -17.58
CA THR A 203 1.46 -11.80 -17.94
C THR A 203 0.80 -10.87 -16.92
N TYR A 204 -0.29 -10.23 -17.33
CA TYR A 204 -1.24 -9.55 -16.44
C TYR A 204 -2.55 -10.33 -16.42
N LEU A 205 -3.08 -10.56 -15.21
CA LEU A 205 -4.34 -11.27 -14.97
C LEU A 205 -5.57 -10.44 -15.35
N GLY A 206 -5.43 -9.11 -15.38
CA GLY A 206 -6.48 -8.16 -15.77
C GLY A 206 -7.51 -7.86 -14.67
N ASP A 207 -7.27 -8.31 -13.44
CA ASP A 207 -8.11 -8.11 -12.25
C ASP A 207 -7.24 -8.19 -10.99
N PHE A 208 -7.74 -7.68 -9.87
CA PHE A 208 -7.15 -7.82 -8.53
C PHE A 208 -8.00 -8.72 -7.61
N ILE A 209 -9.13 -9.24 -8.09
CA ILE A 209 -10.04 -10.12 -7.34
C ILE A 209 -9.74 -11.60 -7.66
N ALA A 210 -9.73 -12.47 -6.63
CA ALA A 210 -9.53 -13.91 -6.78
C ALA A 210 -10.57 -14.56 -7.72
N ASP A 211 -10.10 -15.43 -8.63
CA ASP A 211 -10.94 -16.11 -9.62
C ASP A 211 -10.35 -17.49 -9.99
N PRO A 212 -11.15 -18.58 -10.01
CA PRO A 212 -10.70 -19.91 -10.45
C PRO A 212 -10.04 -19.96 -11.84
N LYS A 213 -10.27 -18.98 -12.72
CA LYS A 213 -9.55 -18.85 -14.01
C LYS A 213 -8.05 -18.61 -13.79
N PHE A 214 -7.67 -17.88 -12.75
CA PHE A 214 -6.28 -17.56 -12.42
C PHE A 214 -5.58 -18.75 -11.79
N VAL A 215 -6.28 -19.52 -10.93
CA VAL A 215 -5.79 -20.82 -10.44
C VAL A 215 -5.46 -21.72 -11.64
N THR A 216 -6.40 -21.85 -12.59
CA THR A 216 -6.22 -22.66 -13.81
C THR A 216 -5.02 -22.21 -14.65
N GLN A 217 -4.79 -20.89 -14.75
CA GLN A 217 -3.67 -20.30 -15.50
C GLN A 217 -2.32 -20.57 -14.83
N ALA A 218 -2.23 -20.40 -13.51
CA ALA A 218 -1.02 -20.68 -12.72
C ALA A 218 -0.70 -22.19 -12.69
N VAL A 219 -1.70 -23.06 -12.50
CA VAL A 219 -1.54 -24.53 -12.62
C VAL A 219 -1.01 -24.90 -14.01
N SER A 220 -1.44 -24.24 -15.09
CA SER A 220 -0.87 -24.47 -16.43
C SER A 220 0.61 -24.09 -16.49
N TRP A 221 1.01 -22.96 -15.92
CA TRP A 221 2.42 -22.52 -15.92
C TRP A 221 3.32 -23.44 -15.09
N TYR A 222 2.86 -23.92 -13.93
CA TYR A 222 3.58 -24.90 -13.12
C TYR A 222 3.72 -26.27 -13.81
N ASN A 223 2.70 -26.72 -14.55
CA ASN A 223 2.78 -27.93 -15.39
C ASN A 223 3.70 -27.76 -16.60
N ASP A 224 3.78 -26.56 -17.19
CA ASP A 224 4.65 -26.25 -18.33
C ASP A 224 6.14 -26.16 -17.95
N GLY A 225 6.47 -26.03 -16.66
CA GLY A 225 7.85 -26.11 -16.14
C GLY A 225 8.17 -25.12 -15.02
N THR A 226 7.51 -23.95 -15.01
CA THR A 226 7.72 -22.84 -14.07
C THR A 226 7.88 -23.33 -12.63
N GLU A 227 8.86 -22.82 -11.89
CA GLU A 227 9.19 -23.19 -10.51
C GLU A 227 8.62 -22.19 -9.50
N VAL A 228 8.78 -20.88 -9.79
CA VAL A 228 8.38 -19.79 -8.90
C VAL A 228 7.56 -18.76 -9.67
N ILE A 229 6.37 -18.40 -9.17
CA ILE A 229 5.58 -17.27 -9.70
C ILE A 229 5.58 -16.13 -8.69
N PHE A 230 6.10 -14.96 -9.07
CA PHE A 230 5.84 -13.72 -8.35
C PHE A 230 4.47 -13.16 -8.76
N SER A 231 3.56 -12.94 -7.81
CA SER A 231 2.23 -12.42 -8.10
C SER A 231 1.96 -11.05 -7.46
N SER A 232 2.22 -10.00 -8.24
CA SER A 232 1.85 -8.62 -7.91
C SER A 232 0.39 -8.35 -8.29
N ALA A 233 -0.55 -9.04 -7.62
CA ALA A 233 -1.95 -9.10 -8.03
C ALA A 233 -2.98 -8.91 -6.90
N GLY A 234 -2.57 -8.43 -5.72
CA GLY A 234 -3.47 -8.24 -4.58
C GLY A 234 -4.23 -9.51 -4.23
N GLY A 235 -5.54 -9.41 -4.05
CA GLY A 235 -6.42 -10.54 -3.77
C GLY A 235 -6.42 -11.64 -4.85
N ALA A 236 -6.03 -11.35 -6.10
CA ALA A 236 -5.87 -12.35 -7.15
C ALA A 236 -4.59 -13.19 -6.97
N GLY A 237 -3.58 -12.70 -6.24
CA GLY A 237 -2.38 -13.47 -5.87
C GLY A 237 -2.70 -14.71 -5.04
N ASN A 238 -3.76 -14.65 -4.23
CA ASN A 238 -4.29 -15.81 -3.49
C ASN A 238 -4.73 -16.96 -4.42
N SER A 239 -5.06 -16.67 -5.68
CA SER A 239 -5.36 -17.70 -6.70
C SER A 239 -4.09 -18.36 -7.27
N VAL A 240 -2.95 -17.66 -7.22
CA VAL A 240 -1.64 -18.20 -7.61
C VAL A 240 -1.03 -19.05 -6.48
N MET A 241 -1.26 -18.65 -5.21
CA MET A 241 -0.94 -19.48 -4.03
C MET A 241 -1.71 -20.80 -4.06
N ALA A 242 -3.04 -20.75 -4.20
CA ALA A 242 -3.88 -21.94 -4.30
C ALA A 242 -3.50 -22.87 -5.48
N ALA A 243 -2.90 -22.33 -6.55
CA ALA A 243 -2.36 -23.13 -7.65
C ALA A 243 -1.02 -23.79 -7.33
N ALA A 244 -0.16 -23.16 -6.52
CA ALA A 244 1.12 -23.73 -6.09
C ALA A 244 0.90 -24.88 -5.09
N GLU A 245 -0.13 -24.78 -4.23
CA GLU A 245 -0.54 -25.79 -3.25
C GLU A 245 -0.99 -27.13 -3.87
N GLU A 246 -1.25 -27.19 -5.19
CA GLU A 246 -1.47 -28.46 -5.90
C GLU A 246 -0.18 -29.27 -6.12
N PHE A 247 1.00 -28.69 -5.84
CA PHE A 247 2.33 -29.27 -6.08
C PHE A 247 3.18 -29.34 -4.80
N THR A 248 4.35 -29.98 -4.88
CA THR A 248 5.28 -30.16 -3.73
C THR A 248 6.60 -29.41 -3.88
N ASP A 249 6.82 -28.80 -5.04
CA ASP A 249 8.09 -28.27 -5.54
C ASP A 249 7.89 -26.95 -6.30
N LYS A 250 6.75 -26.29 -6.10
CA LYS A 250 6.32 -25.06 -6.78
C LYS A 250 5.97 -23.98 -5.77
N PHE A 251 6.33 -22.74 -6.08
CA PHE A 251 6.44 -21.68 -5.09
C PHE A 251 5.87 -20.35 -5.58
N VAL A 252 5.50 -19.51 -4.63
CA VAL A 252 5.01 -18.15 -4.87
C VAL A 252 5.94 -17.15 -4.19
N ILE A 253 6.15 -16.02 -4.85
CA ILE A 253 6.63 -14.80 -4.19
C ILE A 253 5.42 -13.89 -3.99
N GLY A 254 5.21 -13.49 -2.74
CA GLY A 254 4.14 -12.60 -2.32
C GLY A 254 4.42 -11.13 -2.62
N VAL A 255 3.46 -10.26 -2.30
CA VAL A 255 3.52 -8.82 -2.57
C VAL A 255 2.91 -8.00 -1.45
N ASP A 256 3.31 -6.73 -1.37
CA ASP A 256 2.82 -5.68 -0.46
C ASP A 256 3.17 -5.91 1.02
N VAL A 257 2.79 -7.04 1.60
CA VAL A 257 3.05 -7.43 2.99
C VAL A 257 3.81 -8.76 3.05
N ASP A 258 4.27 -9.18 4.23
CA ASP A 258 4.75 -10.55 4.40
C ASP A 258 3.58 -11.52 4.31
N GLN A 259 3.60 -12.41 3.32
CA GLN A 259 2.56 -13.40 3.05
C GLN A 259 3.00 -14.82 3.43
N HIS A 260 4.10 -14.97 4.20
CA HIS A 260 4.66 -16.25 4.64
C HIS A 260 3.64 -17.18 5.34
N ASP A 261 2.75 -16.61 6.15
CA ASP A 261 1.72 -17.34 6.91
C ASP A 261 0.44 -17.64 6.09
N GLU A 262 0.30 -17.09 4.88
CA GLU A 262 -0.88 -17.31 4.03
C GLU A 262 -0.80 -18.62 3.23
N SER A 263 0.41 -19.10 2.91
CA SER A 263 0.63 -20.42 2.34
C SER A 263 2.06 -20.92 2.55
N ASP A 264 2.23 -22.23 2.74
CA ASP A 264 3.55 -22.88 2.81
C ASP A 264 4.36 -22.73 1.51
N THR A 265 3.71 -22.39 0.38
CA THR A 265 4.38 -22.15 -0.89
C THR A 265 5.03 -20.77 -1.02
N VAL A 266 4.74 -19.83 -0.10
CA VAL A 266 5.29 -18.46 -0.17
C VAL A 266 6.73 -18.45 0.34
N ILE A 267 7.71 -18.30 -0.56
CA ILE A 267 9.13 -18.35 -0.21
C ILE A 267 9.68 -17.02 0.31
N THR A 268 9.09 -15.90 -0.13
CA THR A 268 9.34 -14.52 0.37
C THR A 268 8.26 -13.58 -0.20
N SER A 269 8.26 -12.31 0.19
CA SER A 269 7.37 -11.26 -0.35
C SER A 269 8.13 -10.03 -0.82
N ALA A 270 7.77 -9.47 -1.97
CA ALA A 270 8.20 -8.15 -2.41
C ALA A 270 7.36 -7.06 -1.70
N MET A 271 7.79 -6.63 -0.52
CA MET A 271 6.99 -5.80 0.38
C MET A 271 7.07 -4.30 0.05
N LYS A 272 5.99 -3.60 0.42
CA LYS A 272 5.89 -2.15 0.59
C LYS A 272 5.67 -1.86 2.08
N ASN A 273 6.22 -0.77 2.61
CA ASN A 273 6.02 -0.38 4.01
C ASN A 273 4.67 0.35 4.20
N LEU A 274 3.56 -0.30 3.81
CA LEU A 274 2.20 0.24 3.85
C LEU A 274 1.74 0.56 5.28
N GLN A 275 1.90 -0.40 6.19
CA GLN A 275 1.50 -0.22 7.59
C GLN A 275 2.25 0.96 8.22
N GLY A 276 3.58 1.04 8.05
CA GLY A 276 4.41 2.10 8.63
C GLY A 276 4.18 3.47 7.99
N SER A 277 4.06 3.55 6.67
CA SER A 277 3.84 4.82 5.98
C SER A 277 2.46 5.41 6.30
N VAL A 278 1.40 4.61 6.23
CA VAL A 278 0.03 5.04 6.55
C VAL A 278 -0.09 5.39 8.03
N TYR A 279 0.47 4.59 8.94
CA TYR A 279 0.51 4.92 10.37
C TYR A 279 1.14 6.30 10.61
N ASN A 280 2.34 6.54 10.05
CA ASN A 280 3.07 7.79 10.25
C ASN A 280 2.28 9.01 9.71
N VAL A 281 1.67 8.88 8.53
CA VAL A 281 0.92 9.96 7.90
C VAL A 281 -0.42 10.22 8.59
N VAL A 282 -1.19 9.19 8.95
CA VAL A 282 -2.47 9.34 9.67
C VAL A 282 -2.21 9.96 11.06
N LYS A 283 -1.09 9.60 11.71
CA LYS A 283 -0.64 10.20 12.96
C LYS A 283 -0.31 11.69 12.83
N ALA A 284 0.41 12.08 11.77
CA ALA A 284 0.69 13.48 11.45
C ALA A 284 -0.56 14.28 11.04
N ALA A 285 -1.56 13.63 10.42
CA ALA A 285 -2.83 14.23 10.03
C ALA A 285 -3.74 14.59 11.22
N LEU A 286 -3.56 13.93 12.37
CA LEU A 286 -4.40 14.04 13.56
C LEU A 286 -3.70 14.64 14.79
N THR A 287 -2.46 15.13 14.62
CA THR A 287 -1.72 15.80 15.70
C THR A 287 -1.16 17.14 15.22
N ASP A 288 0.05 17.14 14.67
CA ASP A 288 0.69 18.30 14.03
C ASP A 288 1.70 17.80 12.99
N GLY A 289 1.96 18.61 11.96
CA GLY A 289 3.01 18.31 10.96
C GLY A 289 2.58 17.39 9.80
N PHE A 290 1.30 17.36 9.44
CA PHE A 290 0.83 16.70 8.21
C PHE A 290 1.62 17.17 6.96
N PRO A 291 2.18 16.27 6.15
CA PRO A 291 2.97 16.59 4.94
C PRO A 291 2.09 16.99 3.74
N GLY A 292 1.28 18.04 3.93
CA GLY A 292 0.36 18.55 2.90
C GLY A 292 1.10 19.07 1.67
N GLY A 293 0.61 18.73 0.48
CA GLY A 293 1.21 19.11 -0.79
C GLY A 293 2.40 18.25 -1.23
N GLU A 294 2.83 17.26 -0.43
CA GLU A 294 3.97 16.41 -0.75
C GLU A 294 3.62 15.19 -1.61
N VAL A 295 4.55 14.80 -2.49
CA VAL A 295 4.63 13.44 -3.05
C VAL A 295 5.82 12.77 -2.37
N GLN A 296 5.55 11.86 -1.46
CA GLN A 296 6.55 11.02 -0.81
C GLN A 296 6.79 9.79 -1.68
N VAL A 297 8.06 9.45 -1.94
CA VAL A 297 8.41 8.30 -2.78
C VAL A 297 9.38 7.41 -2.03
N LEU A 298 8.88 6.27 -1.56
CA LEU A 298 9.52 5.44 -0.55
C LEU A 298 10.25 4.25 -1.18
N GLY A 299 11.55 4.16 -0.96
CA GLY A 299 12.41 3.11 -1.51
C GLY A 299 13.34 2.53 -0.46
N VAL A 300 14.38 1.81 -0.89
CA VAL A 300 15.36 1.22 0.05
C VAL A 300 16.13 2.28 0.85
N GLU A 301 16.22 3.53 0.38
CA GLU A 301 16.75 4.66 1.16
C GLU A 301 16.00 4.89 2.47
N SER A 302 14.68 4.83 2.40
CA SER A 302 13.74 5.23 3.46
C SER A 302 13.05 4.03 4.11
N ASP A 303 13.65 2.84 3.98
CA ASP A 303 13.10 1.55 4.43
C ASP A 303 11.64 1.35 3.97
N GLY A 304 11.34 1.85 2.76
CA GLY A 304 10.01 1.90 2.17
C GLY A 304 9.60 0.64 1.41
N VAL A 305 10.59 -0.14 0.97
CA VAL A 305 10.42 -1.43 0.27
C VAL A 305 11.53 -2.39 0.72
N ALA A 306 11.20 -3.69 0.79
CA ALA A 306 12.09 -4.73 1.30
C ALA A 306 11.60 -6.14 0.92
N LEU A 307 12.39 -7.16 1.26
CA LEU A 307 11.89 -8.51 1.57
C LEU A 307 11.69 -8.66 3.09
N PRO A 308 10.83 -9.57 3.57
CA PRO A 308 10.75 -9.91 4.99
C PRO A 308 12.09 -10.45 5.51
N ASP A 309 12.36 -10.28 6.82
CA ASP A 309 13.61 -10.76 7.46
C ASP A 309 13.57 -12.27 7.78
N ASN A 310 12.98 -13.04 6.86
CA ASN A 310 12.86 -14.50 6.91
C ASN A 310 13.27 -15.08 5.55
N PHE A 311 14.32 -15.90 5.57
CA PHE A 311 14.89 -16.53 4.37
C PHE A 311 14.89 -18.07 4.49
N GLU A 312 14.19 -18.65 5.47
CA GLU A 312 14.23 -20.11 5.73
C GLU A 312 13.67 -20.96 4.56
N ARG A 313 12.82 -20.38 3.72
CA ARG A 313 12.24 -21.01 2.51
C ARG A 313 13.03 -20.73 1.21
N LEU A 314 14.17 -20.02 1.27
CA LEU A 314 15.04 -19.71 0.12
C LEU A 314 16.37 -20.49 0.23
N GLU A 315 16.42 -21.73 -0.27
CA GLU A 315 17.57 -22.62 -0.06
C GLU A 315 18.88 -22.02 -0.59
N GLY A 316 19.87 -21.86 0.29
CA GLY A 316 21.20 -21.36 -0.07
C GLY A 316 21.34 -19.83 -0.11
N PHE A 317 20.25 -19.07 -0.07
CA PHE A 317 20.28 -17.60 0.02
C PHE A 317 20.12 -17.17 1.50
N THR A 318 21.12 -16.50 2.06
CA THR A 318 21.12 -16.13 3.49
C THR A 318 20.80 -14.65 3.70
N LYS A 319 20.45 -14.28 4.94
CA LYS A 319 20.36 -12.88 5.35
C LYS A 319 21.63 -12.08 5.02
N ALA A 320 22.82 -12.69 5.09
CA ALA A 320 24.06 -11.98 4.77
C ALA A 320 24.18 -11.65 3.26
N ASP A 321 23.59 -12.48 2.39
CA ASP A 321 23.52 -12.22 0.95
C ASP A 321 22.44 -11.18 0.63
N TYR A 322 21.31 -11.22 1.35
CA TYR A 322 20.26 -10.19 1.29
C TYR A 322 20.78 -8.81 1.74
N ASP A 323 21.35 -8.72 2.95
CA ASP A 323 21.88 -7.46 3.50
C ASP A 323 22.94 -6.86 2.56
N ALA A 324 23.75 -7.72 1.90
CA ALA A 324 24.76 -7.28 0.94
C ALA A 324 24.18 -6.72 -0.37
N ILE A 325 23.12 -7.32 -0.93
CA ILE A 325 22.47 -6.77 -2.14
C ILE A 325 21.57 -5.57 -1.80
N TYR A 326 20.96 -5.53 -0.61
CA TYR A 326 20.17 -4.40 -0.14
C TYR A 326 21.03 -3.13 0.01
N GLU A 327 22.18 -3.24 0.69
CA GLU A 327 23.12 -2.12 0.81
C GLU A 327 23.78 -1.74 -0.52
N ALA A 328 23.97 -2.69 -1.45
CA ALA A 328 24.45 -2.39 -2.81
C ALA A 328 23.40 -1.62 -3.63
N LEU A 329 22.12 -1.97 -3.49
CA LEU A 329 20.98 -1.29 -4.12
C LEU A 329 20.78 0.12 -3.53
N LYS A 330 20.86 0.25 -2.21
CA LYS A 330 20.82 1.52 -1.45
C LYS A 330 21.97 2.46 -1.85
N ALA A 331 23.19 1.92 -1.97
CA ALA A 331 24.35 2.70 -2.42
C ALA A 331 24.36 3.04 -3.94
N ASP A 332 23.33 2.64 -4.71
CA ASP A 332 23.31 2.61 -6.19
C ASP A 332 24.64 2.10 -6.78
N LYS A 333 25.19 1.06 -6.14
CA LYS A 333 26.52 0.54 -6.43
C LYS A 333 26.57 0.05 -7.88
N ASP A 334 27.55 0.52 -8.63
CA ASP A 334 27.69 0.22 -10.08
C ASP A 334 26.44 0.56 -10.92
N GLY A 335 25.53 1.39 -10.37
CA GLY A 335 24.26 1.81 -10.99
C GLY A 335 23.11 0.81 -10.87
N ILE A 336 23.15 -0.14 -9.92
CA ILE A 336 22.10 -1.18 -9.80
C ILE A 336 20.69 -0.58 -9.74
N ALA A 337 20.44 0.42 -8.89
CA ALA A 337 19.11 1.01 -8.71
C ALA A 337 18.74 1.92 -9.89
N SER A 338 19.68 2.75 -10.36
CA SER A 338 19.44 3.69 -11.47
C SER A 338 19.21 3.02 -12.83
N ASN A 339 19.59 1.74 -12.98
CA ASN A 339 19.39 0.98 -14.22
C ASN A 339 18.19 0.02 -14.20
N ILE A 340 17.41 -0.06 -13.11
CA ILE A 340 16.22 -0.93 -13.08
C ILE A 340 15.17 -0.37 -14.06
N PRO A 341 14.64 -1.17 -15.00
CA PRO A 341 13.56 -0.73 -15.88
C PRO A 341 12.29 -0.43 -15.08
N THR A 342 11.58 0.62 -15.49
CA THR A 342 10.33 1.09 -14.87
C THR A 342 9.31 1.46 -15.95
N ILE A 343 8.04 1.55 -15.60
CA ILE A 343 6.98 1.99 -16.54
C ILE A 343 7.32 3.35 -17.18
N ALA A 344 7.92 4.26 -16.40
CA ALA A 344 8.31 5.60 -16.85
C ALA A 344 9.49 5.61 -17.85
N THR A 345 10.27 4.53 -17.94
CA THR A 345 11.42 4.41 -18.85
C THR A 345 11.16 3.50 -20.05
N HIS A 346 10.27 2.50 -19.91
CA HIS A 346 10.07 1.44 -20.91
C HIS A 346 8.59 1.18 -21.30
N GLY A 347 7.61 1.87 -20.71
CA GLY A 347 6.19 1.57 -20.92
C GLY A 347 5.75 0.28 -20.23
N GLU A 348 4.65 -0.33 -20.67
CA GLU A 348 3.93 -1.41 -19.96
C GLU A 348 4.26 -2.85 -20.42
N LYS A 349 5.10 -3.00 -21.44
CA LYS A 349 5.44 -4.28 -22.08
C LYS A 349 6.81 -4.85 -21.69
N ALA A 350 6.83 -5.96 -20.97
CA ALA A 350 8.06 -6.70 -20.69
C ALA A 350 8.67 -7.31 -21.97
N SER A 351 7.88 -7.58 -23.02
CA SER A 351 8.40 -8.00 -24.34
C SER A 351 9.38 -7.02 -24.98
N GLU A 352 9.30 -5.73 -24.64
CA GLU A 352 10.20 -4.70 -25.18
C GLU A 352 11.52 -4.61 -24.38
N LEU A 353 11.58 -5.11 -23.14
CA LEU A 353 12.78 -5.17 -22.29
C LEU A 353 13.86 -6.11 -22.84
N LYS A 354 15.12 -5.85 -22.48
CA LYS A 354 16.30 -6.61 -22.94
C LYS A 354 17.23 -6.89 -21.77
N PHE A 355 17.64 -8.14 -21.68
CA PHE A 355 18.43 -8.74 -20.61
C PHE A 355 19.56 -9.58 -21.23
N ASP A 356 20.64 -9.85 -20.50
CA ASP A 356 21.80 -10.56 -21.05
C ASP A 356 21.71 -12.08 -20.83
N ASN A 357 21.20 -12.47 -19.65
CA ASN A 357 21.16 -13.86 -19.18
C ASN A 357 19.72 -14.35 -18.89
N LEU A 358 18.71 -13.50 -19.08
CA LEU A 358 17.29 -13.82 -18.90
C LEU A 358 16.51 -13.81 -20.23
N THR A 359 15.77 -14.87 -20.52
CA THR A 359 14.80 -14.94 -21.63
C THR A 359 13.38 -14.72 -21.11
N VAL A 360 12.57 -13.88 -21.77
CA VAL A 360 11.20 -13.56 -21.34
C VAL A 360 10.16 -14.00 -22.38
N GLU A 361 9.23 -14.88 -21.99
CA GLU A 361 8.00 -15.19 -22.73
C GLU A 361 6.87 -14.29 -22.20
N ALA A 362 6.61 -13.19 -22.90
CA ALA A 362 5.47 -12.32 -22.63
C ALA A 362 4.18 -12.90 -23.23
N ILE A 363 3.13 -13.02 -22.41
CA ILE A 363 1.86 -13.65 -22.76
C ILE A 363 0.71 -12.68 -22.50
N GLY A 364 0.11 -12.15 -23.58
CA GLY A 364 -1.13 -11.37 -23.51
C GLY A 364 -0.98 -9.87 -23.20
N GLU A 365 0.21 -9.30 -23.42
CA GLU A 365 0.47 -7.84 -23.42
C GLU A 365 -0.20 -7.07 -24.58
#